data_AF-A0A3A4W1A5-F1
#
_entry.id   AF-A0A3A4W1A5-F1
#
_cell.length_a   1.000
_cell.length_b   1.000
_cell.length_c   1.000
_cell.angle_alpha   90.00
_cell.angle_beta   90.00
_cell.angle_gamma   90.00
#
_symmetry.space_group_name_H-M   'P 1'
#
loop_
_entity.id
_entity.type
_entity.pdbx_description
1 polymer ?
#
loop_
_entity_poly.entity_id
_entity_poly.type
_entity_poly.pdbx_seq_one_letter_code
_entity_poly.pdbx_strand_id
1 'polypeptide(L)'
;MAQSDPRVILLDCDMRRPRLHHVFNFEREKGISSYLVGSNSLEEVILRTQLDNLHVIPCGPIPPNPAEILGSNKMRQLLDRLRQDYSRIVIDTPPLTAVTDSVVLAPHTDGVLLVIRAGETPRPLIQNALGQLHSVKAPILGAVLNGVNTGRYGSYYYQYYYYYYGEDGDRKKKETRRRKAQASPY
;
A
#
# COMPACT_ATOMS: atom_id res chain seq x y z
N MET A 1 -0.30 4.44 -10.35
CA MET A 1 1.05 3.91 -10.63
C MET A 1 1.13 3.08 -11.92
N ALA A 2 0.02 2.51 -12.40
CA ALA A 2 -0.02 1.69 -13.61
C ALA A 2 -0.51 2.42 -14.89
N GLN A 3 -0.69 3.75 -14.88
CA GLN A 3 -1.22 4.49 -16.05
C GLN A 3 -0.15 5.23 -16.86
N SER A 4 1.13 5.07 -16.52
CA SER A 4 2.23 5.78 -17.18
C SER A 4 3.51 4.93 -17.24
N ASP A 5 3.39 3.74 -17.83
CA ASP A 5 4.41 2.75 -18.25
C ASP A 5 5.67 2.51 -17.37
N PRO A 6 5.54 2.21 -16.06
CA PRO A 6 6.42 1.27 -15.40
C PRO A 6 5.83 -0.15 -15.47
N ARG A 7 6.61 -1.14 -15.88
CA ARG A 7 6.29 -2.55 -15.62
C ARG A 7 6.35 -2.79 -14.11
N VAL A 8 5.22 -3.17 -13.51
CA VAL A 8 5.08 -3.42 -12.08
C VAL A 8 4.85 -4.91 -11.84
N ILE A 9 5.52 -5.46 -10.83
CA ILE A 9 5.20 -6.78 -10.29
C ILE A 9 4.83 -6.68 -8.81
N LEU A 10 3.76 -7.36 -8.43
CA LEU A 10 3.29 -7.47 -7.05
C LEU A 10 3.55 -8.89 -6.53
N LEU A 11 4.17 -9.01 -5.36
CA LEU A 11 4.53 -10.27 -4.72
C LEU A 11 3.66 -10.46 -3.46
N ASP A 12 2.93 -11.58 -3.36
CA ASP A 12 2.18 -11.96 -2.14
C ASP A 12 3.12 -12.70 -1.16
N CYS A 13 3.91 -11.97 -0.38
CA CYS A 13 4.78 -12.56 0.65
C CYS A 13 4.07 -12.72 2.00
N ASP A 14 2.76 -12.48 2.11
CA ASP A 14 1.98 -12.93 3.27
C ASP A 14 1.64 -14.42 3.12
N MET A 15 2.62 -15.26 3.44
CA MET A 15 2.45 -16.72 3.43
C MET A 15 1.56 -17.24 4.57
N ARG A 16 1.09 -16.38 5.49
CA ARG A 16 0.27 -16.80 6.64
C ARG A 16 -1.21 -16.61 6.37
N ARG A 17 -1.57 -15.53 5.70
CA ARG A 17 -2.94 -15.21 5.29
C ARG A 17 -2.95 -14.60 3.89
N PRO A 18 -2.48 -15.32 2.86
CA PRO A 18 -2.36 -14.77 1.51
C PRO A 18 -3.73 -14.35 0.99
N ARG A 19 -3.78 -13.25 0.24
CA ARG A 19 -5.05 -12.69 -0.27
C ARG A 19 -5.02 -12.31 -1.74
N LEU A 20 -3.84 -12.15 -2.35
CA LEU A 20 -3.78 -11.59 -3.70
C LEU A 20 -4.39 -12.51 -4.75
N HIS A 21 -4.27 -13.82 -4.59
CA HIS A 21 -4.95 -14.78 -5.47
C HIS A 21 -6.49 -14.62 -5.45
N HIS A 22 -7.12 -14.23 -4.32
CA HIS A 22 -8.55 -13.92 -4.28
C HIS A 22 -8.86 -12.58 -4.97
N VAL A 23 -8.00 -11.58 -4.79
CA VAL A 23 -8.16 -10.24 -5.40
C VAL A 23 -8.10 -10.32 -6.92
N PHE A 24 -7.20 -11.15 -7.46
CA PHE A 24 -6.96 -11.28 -8.89
C PHE A 24 -7.60 -12.53 -9.53
N ASN A 25 -8.34 -13.33 -8.75
CA ASN A 25 -8.98 -14.57 -9.19
C ASN A 25 -8.00 -15.58 -9.81
N PHE A 26 -6.90 -15.85 -9.10
CA PHE A 26 -5.91 -16.85 -9.44
C PHE A 26 -6.04 -18.10 -8.58
N GLU A 27 -5.62 -19.24 -9.15
CA GLU A 27 -5.45 -20.49 -8.40
C GLU A 27 -4.26 -20.40 -7.44
N ARG A 28 -4.31 -21.17 -6.34
CA ARG A 28 -3.25 -21.20 -5.31
C ARG A 28 -2.13 -22.21 -5.56
N GLU A 29 -2.15 -22.92 -6.68
CA GLU A 29 -1.26 -24.06 -6.91
C GLU A 29 0.20 -23.67 -7.14
N LYS A 30 0.44 -22.49 -7.72
CA LYS A 30 1.78 -22.00 -8.08
C LYS A 30 1.98 -20.58 -7.53
N GLY A 31 3.19 -20.26 -7.09
CA GLY A 31 3.50 -18.94 -6.54
C GLY A 31 4.90 -18.83 -5.96
N ILE A 32 5.13 -17.83 -5.11
CA ILE A 32 6.42 -17.56 -4.46
C ILE A 32 6.92 -18.82 -3.73
N SER A 33 6.07 -19.47 -2.94
CA SER A 33 6.47 -20.65 -2.17
C SER A 33 6.90 -21.81 -3.07
N SER A 34 6.13 -22.14 -4.11
CA SER A 34 6.43 -23.25 -5.02
C SER A 34 7.69 -23.00 -5.85
N TYR A 35 7.92 -21.75 -6.26
CA TYR A 35 9.18 -21.33 -6.87
C TYR A 35 10.36 -21.50 -5.91
N LEU A 36 10.24 -21.01 -4.67
CA LEU A 36 11.33 -21.04 -3.70
C LEU A 36 11.70 -22.48 -3.30
N VAL A 37 10.75 -23.40 -3.21
CA VAL A 37 11.06 -24.83 -2.98
C VAL A 37 11.50 -25.58 -4.26
N GLY A 38 11.41 -24.94 -5.43
CA GLY A 38 11.91 -25.48 -6.69
C GLY A 38 10.93 -26.38 -7.45
N SER A 39 9.65 -26.34 -7.09
CA SER A 39 8.60 -27.09 -7.79
C SER A 39 8.12 -26.40 -9.07
N ASN A 40 8.37 -25.10 -9.23
CA ASN A 40 8.00 -24.33 -10.43
C ASN A 40 9.12 -23.40 -10.90
N SER A 41 9.13 -23.12 -12.20
CA SER A 41 10.01 -22.10 -12.79
C SER A 41 9.49 -20.68 -12.49
N LEU A 42 10.33 -19.67 -12.74
CA LEU A 42 9.92 -18.28 -12.54
C LEU A 42 8.79 -17.88 -13.50
N GLU A 43 8.88 -18.33 -14.75
CA GLU A 43 7.90 -18.05 -15.81
C GLU A 43 6.53 -18.65 -15.48
N GLU A 44 6.49 -19.79 -14.80
CA GLU A 44 5.25 -20.44 -14.40
C GLU A 44 4.51 -19.73 -13.26
N VAL A 45 5.23 -18.99 -12.41
CA VAL A 45 4.66 -18.34 -11.22
C VAL A 45 4.33 -16.86 -11.43
N ILE A 46 4.81 -16.26 -12.53
CA ILE A 46 4.46 -14.89 -12.92
C ILE A 46 3.12 -14.92 -13.66
N LEU A 47 2.08 -14.41 -13.01
CA LEU A 47 0.73 -14.37 -13.56
C LEU A 47 0.40 -12.99 -14.12
N ARG A 48 -0.25 -12.97 -15.29
CA ARG A 48 -0.76 -11.75 -15.91
C ARG A 48 -2.09 -11.36 -15.28
N THR A 49 -2.26 -10.07 -15.01
CA THR A 49 -3.55 -9.52 -14.59
C THR A 49 -4.33 -8.99 -15.79
N GLN A 50 -5.53 -8.45 -15.56
CA GLN A 50 -6.29 -7.72 -16.58
C GLN A 50 -5.67 -6.35 -16.93
N LEU A 51 -4.65 -5.91 -16.20
CA LEU A 51 -3.91 -4.68 -16.48
C LEU A 51 -2.59 -5.06 -17.17
N ASP A 52 -2.37 -4.54 -18.37
CA ASP A 52 -1.25 -4.93 -19.25
C ASP A 52 0.14 -4.79 -18.61
N ASN A 53 0.31 -3.83 -17.69
CA ASN A 53 1.59 -3.53 -17.05
C ASN A 53 1.69 -3.97 -15.58
N LEU A 54 0.74 -4.80 -15.12
CA LEU A 54 0.76 -5.39 -13.80
C LEU A 54 0.82 -6.92 -13.88
N HIS A 55 1.90 -7.46 -13.35
CA HIS A 55 2.05 -8.88 -13.08
C HIS A 55 1.99 -9.16 -11.58
N VAL A 56 1.64 -10.38 -11.22
CA VAL A 56 1.52 -10.82 -9.84
C VAL A 56 2.20 -12.17 -9.68
N ILE A 57 2.99 -12.35 -8.63
CA ILE A 57 3.35 -13.67 -8.13
C ILE A 57 2.55 -13.90 -6.86
N PRO A 58 1.50 -14.74 -6.88
CA PRO A 58 0.74 -15.06 -5.68
C PRO A 58 1.61 -15.89 -4.72
N CYS A 59 1.12 -16.11 -3.50
CA CYS A 59 1.88 -16.83 -2.48
C CYS A 59 2.21 -18.26 -2.90
N GLY A 60 1.27 -18.95 -3.58
CA GLY A 60 1.33 -20.38 -3.82
C GLY A 60 0.87 -21.19 -2.59
N PRO A 61 1.19 -22.50 -2.53
CA PRO A 61 0.88 -23.35 -1.38
C PRO A 61 1.50 -22.80 -0.09
N ILE A 62 0.75 -22.82 1.02
CA ILE A 62 1.25 -22.28 2.30
C ILE A 62 2.37 -23.19 2.82
N PRO A 63 3.62 -22.69 2.97
CA PRO A 63 4.70 -23.51 3.49
C PRO A 63 4.67 -23.62 5.03
N PRO A 64 5.29 -24.65 5.61
CA PRO A 64 5.37 -24.81 7.07
C PRO A 64 6.30 -23.77 7.74
N ASN A 65 7.25 -23.21 7.00
CA ASN A 65 8.31 -22.31 7.49
C ASN A 65 8.44 -20.99 6.69
N PRO A 66 7.43 -20.09 6.73
CA PRO A 66 7.43 -18.83 5.98
C PRO A 66 8.70 -17.96 6.10
N ALA A 67 9.11 -17.64 7.32
CA ALA A 67 10.22 -16.71 7.58
C ALA A 67 11.56 -17.20 7.02
N GLU A 68 11.81 -18.51 7.11
CA GLU A 68 13.03 -19.12 6.60
C GLU A 68 13.08 -19.10 5.07
N ILE A 69 11.95 -19.42 4.43
CA ILE A 69 11.83 -19.39 2.97
C ILE A 69 12.00 -17.96 2.44
N LEU A 70 11.35 -16.98 3.08
CA LEU A 70 11.47 -15.56 2.71
C LEU A 70 12.88 -15.00 2.98
N GLY A 71 13.58 -15.51 3.99
CA GLY A 71 14.97 -15.15 4.30
C GLY A 71 16.02 -15.91 3.48
N SER A 72 15.60 -16.80 2.58
CA SER A 72 16.53 -17.64 1.82
C SER A 72 17.31 -16.86 0.77
N ASN A 73 18.51 -17.36 0.43
CA ASN A 73 19.29 -16.84 -0.70
C ASN A 73 18.50 -16.88 -2.03
N LYS A 74 17.58 -17.83 -2.18
CA LYS A 74 16.76 -17.96 -3.38
C LYS A 74 15.71 -16.86 -3.48
N MET A 75 15.17 -16.38 -2.37
CA MET A 75 14.31 -15.18 -2.36
C MET A 75 15.10 -13.94 -2.79
N ARG A 76 16.35 -13.81 -2.35
CA ARG A 76 17.22 -12.72 -2.81
C ARG A 76 17.49 -12.80 -4.31
N GLN A 77 17.81 -13.99 -4.83
CA GLN A 77 18.02 -14.21 -6.26
C GLN A 77 16.75 -13.93 -7.09
N LEU A 78 15.57 -14.26 -6.56
CA LEU A 78 14.29 -13.90 -7.17
C LEU A 78 14.17 -12.39 -7.33
N LEU A 79 14.39 -11.64 -6.25
CA LEU A 79 14.32 -10.17 -6.29
C LEU A 79 15.33 -9.58 -7.26
N ASP A 80 16.57 -10.09 -7.28
CA ASP A 80 17.61 -9.65 -8.23
C ASP A 80 17.23 -9.93 -9.68
N ARG A 81 16.60 -11.08 -9.96
CA ARG A 81 16.10 -11.39 -11.30
C ARG A 81 14.95 -10.47 -11.70
N LEU A 82 13.98 -10.26 -10.81
CA LEU A 82 12.83 -9.39 -11.07
C LEU A 82 13.26 -7.93 -11.31
N ARG A 83 14.33 -7.45 -10.65
CA ARG A 83 14.87 -6.10 -10.89
C ARG A 83 15.34 -5.86 -12.32
N GLN A 84 15.70 -6.91 -13.05
CA GLN A 84 16.16 -6.81 -14.44
C GLN A 84 15.01 -6.50 -15.40
N ASP A 85 13.80 -7.00 -15.08
CA ASP A 85 12.65 -6.98 -15.99
C ASP A 85 11.55 -6.00 -15.55
N TYR A 86 11.53 -5.61 -14.28
CA TYR A 86 10.50 -4.77 -13.67
C TYR A 86 11.06 -3.49 -13.08
N SER A 87 10.48 -2.37 -13.50
CA SER A 87 10.80 -1.04 -12.97
C SER A 87 10.32 -0.83 -11.53
N ARG A 88 9.30 -1.58 -11.08
CA ARG A 88 8.85 -1.59 -9.69
C ARG A 88 8.45 -2.98 -9.24
N ILE A 89 8.92 -3.33 -8.04
CA ILE A 89 8.55 -4.55 -7.32
C ILE A 89 7.83 -4.10 -6.05
N VAL A 90 6.58 -4.49 -5.89
CA VAL A 90 5.80 -4.27 -4.67
C VAL A 90 5.72 -5.58 -3.93
N ILE A 91 6.08 -5.57 -2.65
CA ILE A 91 6.07 -6.76 -1.80
C ILE A 91 4.98 -6.58 -0.75
N ASP A 92 3.91 -7.37 -0.85
CA ASP A 92 2.91 -7.47 0.20
C ASP A 92 3.42 -8.39 1.31
N THR A 93 3.29 -7.99 2.56
CA THR A 93 3.88 -8.69 3.71
C THR A 93 2.89 -8.74 4.86
N PRO A 94 2.98 -9.73 5.76
CA PRO A 94 2.08 -9.80 6.90
C PRO A 94 2.31 -8.60 7.86
N PRO A 95 1.37 -8.33 8.78
CA PRO A 95 1.57 -7.29 9.79
C PRO A 95 2.82 -7.55 10.66
N LEU A 96 3.70 -6.54 10.74
CA LEU A 96 4.96 -6.53 11.53
C LEU A 96 4.79 -6.91 13.01
N THR A 97 3.58 -6.76 13.54
CA THR A 97 3.29 -6.90 14.96
C THR A 97 2.98 -8.34 15.34
N ALA A 98 2.77 -9.20 14.35
CA ALA A 98 2.48 -10.60 14.56
C ALA A 98 3.72 -11.47 14.35
N VAL A 99 4.63 -11.10 13.43
CA VAL A 99 5.61 -12.02 12.83
C VAL A 99 6.83 -11.29 12.24
N THR A 100 7.94 -12.03 12.07
CA THR A 100 9.23 -11.50 11.60
C THR A 100 9.39 -11.49 10.08
N ASP A 101 8.43 -12.00 9.32
CA ASP A 101 8.53 -12.19 7.85
C ASP A 101 8.87 -10.88 7.11
N SER A 102 8.20 -9.78 7.47
CA SER A 102 8.42 -8.46 6.87
C SER A 102 9.76 -7.84 7.26
N VAL A 103 10.27 -8.16 8.46
CA VAL A 103 11.57 -7.69 8.97
C VAL A 103 12.72 -8.34 8.18
N VAL A 104 12.56 -9.61 7.81
CA VAL A 104 13.55 -10.36 7.03
C VAL A 104 13.66 -9.83 5.59
N LEU A 105 12.55 -9.41 5.00
CA LEU A 105 12.53 -8.87 3.63
C LEU A 105 13.00 -7.41 3.54
N ALA A 106 12.78 -6.62 4.59
CA ALA A 106 13.01 -5.17 4.57
C ALA A 106 14.42 -4.74 4.11
N PRO A 107 15.53 -5.37 4.54
CA PRO A 107 16.88 -5.03 4.08
C PRO A 107 17.12 -5.28 2.58
N HIS A 108 16.26 -6.05 1.93
CA HIS A 108 16.35 -6.38 0.50
C HIS A 108 15.48 -5.46 -0.37
N THR A 109 14.89 -4.41 0.20
CA THR A 109 14.06 -3.43 -0.49
C THR A 109 14.75 -2.07 -0.55
N ASP A 110 14.38 -1.25 -1.54
CA ASP A 110 14.83 0.15 -1.60
C ASP A 110 14.06 1.05 -0.64
N GLY A 111 12.93 0.56 -0.12
CA GLY A 111 12.05 1.34 0.72
C GLY A 111 10.93 0.54 1.37
N VAL A 112 10.61 0.87 2.62
CA VAL A 112 9.50 0.32 3.39
C VAL A 112 8.46 1.41 3.69
N LEU A 113 7.20 1.13 3.39
CA LEU A 113 6.05 1.96 3.78
C LEU A 113 5.25 1.25 4.87
N LEU A 114 5.10 1.90 6.03
CA LEU A 114 4.32 1.37 7.14
C LEU A 114 2.84 1.77 6.99
N VAL A 115 1.95 0.81 6.77
CA VAL A 115 0.50 1.09 6.70
C VAL A 115 -0.11 1.01 8.10
N ILE A 116 -0.76 2.09 8.54
CA ILE A 116 -1.34 2.24 9.88
C ILE A 116 -2.84 2.50 9.74
N ARG A 117 -3.68 1.76 10.49
CA ARG A 117 -5.12 1.97 10.44
C ARG A 117 -5.56 3.06 11.43
N ALA A 118 -6.16 4.11 10.90
CA ALA A 118 -6.59 5.28 11.65
C ALA A 118 -7.62 4.91 12.72
N GLY A 119 -7.40 5.36 13.96
CA GLY A 119 -8.30 5.11 15.08
C GLY A 119 -8.32 3.67 15.61
N GLU A 120 -7.62 2.73 14.96
CA GLU A 120 -7.61 1.31 15.35
C GLU A 120 -6.23 0.84 15.80
N THR A 121 -5.15 1.28 15.15
CA THR A 121 -3.80 0.84 15.51
C THR A 121 -3.25 1.63 16.72
N PRO A 122 -2.97 0.99 17.87
CA PRO A 122 -2.46 1.70 19.04
C PRO A 122 -1.04 2.23 18.84
N ARG A 123 -0.73 3.41 19.39
CA ARG A 123 0.62 4.01 19.32
C ARG A 123 1.76 3.08 19.76
N PRO A 124 1.65 2.32 20.88
CA PRO A 124 2.72 1.41 21.30
C PRO A 124 3.04 0.32 20.26
N LEU A 125 2.01 -0.14 19.53
CA LEU A 125 2.15 -1.16 18.49
C LEU A 125 2.96 -0.61 17.29
N ILE A 126 2.69 0.66 16.92
CA ILE A 126 3.43 1.37 15.86
C ILE A 126 4.90 1.57 16.28
N GLN A 127 5.15 1.98 17.54
CA GLN A 127 6.49 2.16 18.07
C GLN A 127 7.29 0.85 18.08
N ASN A 128 6.66 -0.26 18.46
CA ASN A 128 7.29 -1.57 18.41
C ASN A 128 7.64 -1.98 16.97
N ALA A 129 6.73 -1.80 16.01
CA ALA A 129 6.99 -2.10 14.60
C ALA A 129 8.16 -1.26 14.04
N LEU A 130 8.20 0.03 14.35
CA LEU A 130 9.33 0.89 14.00
C LEU A 130 10.64 0.41 14.63
N GLY A 131 10.62 0.00 15.91
CA GLY A 131 11.80 -0.56 16.58
C GLY A 131 12.35 -1.81 15.90
N GLN A 132 11.47 -2.71 15.45
CA GLN A 132 11.87 -3.91 14.68
C GLN A 132 12.45 -3.56 13.30
N LEU A 133 11.89 -2.58 12.59
CA LEU A 133 12.43 -2.13 11.32
C LEU A 133 13.79 -1.43 11.49
N HIS A 134 13.95 -0.63 12.54
CA HIS A 134 15.21 0.03 12.85
C HIS A 134 16.32 -0.96 13.24
N SER A 135 15.99 -2.05 13.95
CA SER A 135 16.99 -3.05 14.37
C SER A 135 17.68 -3.75 13.17
N VAL A 136 16.98 -3.86 12.04
CA VAL A 136 17.53 -4.39 10.78
C VAL A 136 17.96 -3.31 9.79
N LYS A 137 18.00 -2.04 10.21
CA LYS A 137 18.35 -0.88 9.37
C LYS A 137 17.50 -0.80 8.10
N ALA A 138 16.21 -1.14 8.20
CA ALA A 138 15.28 -1.04 7.08
C ALA A 138 15.20 0.40 6.54
N PRO A 139 15.17 0.61 5.21
CA PRO A 139 15.00 1.93 4.61
C PRO A 139 13.54 2.40 4.70
N ILE A 140 13.12 2.91 5.85
CA ILE A 140 11.73 3.37 6.05
C ILE A 140 11.52 4.67 5.27
N LEU A 141 10.66 4.64 4.24
CA LEU A 141 10.31 5.81 3.43
C LEU A 141 9.27 6.70 4.13
N GLY A 142 8.42 6.10 4.97
CA GLY A 142 7.36 6.80 5.68
C GLY A 142 6.23 5.87 6.09
N ALA A 143 5.08 6.47 6.39
CA ALA A 143 3.87 5.75 6.79
C ALA A 143 2.64 6.22 6.01
N VAL A 144 1.70 5.30 5.80
CA VAL A 144 0.39 5.56 5.18
C VAL A 144 -0.67 5.38 6.25
N LEU A 145 -1.40 6.46 6.55
CA LEU A 145 -2.57 6.38 7.43
C LEU A 145 -3.80 5.99 6.61
N ASN A 146 -4.29 4.77 6.80
CA ASN A 146 -5.43 4.20 6.05
C ASN A 146 -6.70 4.18 6.91
N GLY A 147 -7.88 4.25 6.28
CA GLY A 147 -9.17 4.16 6.98
C GLY A 147 -9.56 5.40 7.79
N VAL A 148 -9.05 6.59 7.41
CA VAL A 148 -9.37 7.84 8.09
C VAL A 148 -10.87 8.15 7.94
N ASN A 149 -11.58 8.24 9.06
CA ASN A 149 -12.96 8.72 9.06
C ASN A 149 -12.98 10.26 8.99
N THR A 150 -13.24 10.78 7.79
CA THR A 150 -13.38 12.22 7.52
C THR A 150 -14.65 12.83 8.10
N GLY A 151 -15.63 12.05 8.56
CA GLY A 151 -16.80 12.59 9.27
C GLY A 151 -16.48 13.08 10.69
N ARG A 152 -15.59 12.39 11.42
CA ARG A 152 -15.18 12.76 12.80
C ARG A 152 -14.03 13.77 12.87
N TYR A 153 -13.12 13.76 11.91
CA TYR A 153 -11.94 14.66 11.87
C TYR A 153 -11.93 15.60 10.66
N GLY A 154 -12.71 15.30 9.62
CA GLY A 154 -12.65 16.03 8.36
C GLY A 154 -13.41 17.35 8.39
N SER A 155 -14.44 17.55 9.21
CA SER A 155 -15.15 18.85 9.21
C SER A 155 -14.20 20.04 9.45
N TYR A 156 -13.27 19.91 10.39
CA TYR A 156 -12.30 20.97 10.69
C TYR A 156 -11.15 21.04 9.67
N TYR A 157 -10.65 19.89 9.20
CA TYR A 157 -9.51 19.83 8.27
C TYR A 157 -9.90 20.16 6.82
N TYR A 158 -11.06 19.70 6.34
CA TYR A 158 -11.61 20.07 5.03
C TYR A 158 -11.98 21.54 4.96
N GLN A 159 -12.57 22.10 6.04
CA GLN A 159 -12.92 23.51 6.08
C GLN A 159 -11.67 24.39 6.08
N TYR A 160 -10.60 24.01 6.79
CA TYR A 160 -9.33 24.73 6.76
C TYR A 160 -8.59 24.61 5.41
N TYR A 161 -8.64 23.44 4.77
CA TYR A 161 -8.03 23.22 3.45
C TYR A 161 -8.74 23.99 2.33
N TYR A 162 -10.09 24.02 2.35
CA TYR A 162 -10.87 24.85 1.42
C TYR A 162 -10.73 26.36 1.68
N TYR A 163 -10.46 26.77 2.92
CA TYR A 163 -10.25 28.19 3.26
C TYR A 163 -8.89 28.72 2.77
N TYR A 164 -7.88 27.85 2.67
CA TYR A 164 -6.52 28.23 2.25
C TYR A 164 -6.20 27.94 0.78
N TYR A 165 -6.92 27.01 0.14
CA TYR A 165 -6.68 26.63 -1.26
C TYR A 165 -7.92 26.82 -2.17
N GLY A 166 -8.94 27.53 -1.70
CA GLY A 166 -10.17 27.80 -2.46
C GLY A 166 -10.23 29.22 -3.04
N GLU A 167 -9.56 29.45 -4.17
CA GLU A 167 -9.85 30.52 -5.14
C GLU A 167 -9.79 29.85 -6.53
N ASP A 168 -10.68 29.98 -7.49
CA ASP A 168 -11.63 31.03 -7.87
C ASP A 168 -12.79 30.38 -8.65
N GLY A 169 -14.02 30.90 -8.49
CA GLY A 169 -15.16 30.41 -9.27
C GLY A 169 -16.52 30.92 -8.82
N ASP A 170 -16.67 32.25 -8.80
CA ASP A 170 -17.90 32.98 -9.13
C ASP A 170 -19.26 32.29 -8.87
N ARG A 171 -20.03 32.80 -7.88
CA ARG A 171 -21.45 33.18 -8.12
C ARG A 171 -22.15 33.85 -6.94
N LYS A 172 -22.55 35.09 -7.23
CA LYS A 172 -23.81 35.78 -6.85
C LYS A 172 -23.93 36.36 -5.44
N LYS A 173 -23.52 37.63 -5.36
CA LYS A 173 -24.22 38.68 -4.60
C LYS A 173 -25.73 38.61 -4.92
N LYS A 174 -26.54 38.13 -3.96
CA LYS A 174 -27.97 38.44 -3.94
C LYS A 174 -28.14 39.88 -3.48
N GLU A 175 -28.57 40.72 -4.41
CA GLU A 175 -29.08 42.07 -4.17
C GLU A 175 -30.11 42.09 -3.04
N THR A 176 -29.75 42.66 -1.89
CA THR A 176 -30.73 43.22 -0.96
C THR A 176 -31.10 44.63 -1.43
N ARG A 177 -31.73 44.73 -2.61
CA ARG A 177 -32.50 45.93 -3.00
C ARG A 177 -33.88 45.86 -2.36
N ARG A 178 -33.94 46.07 -1.03
CA ARG A 178 -35.18 46.54 -0.38
C ARG A 178 -35.12 48.07 -0.32
N ARG A 179 -35.83 48.65 -1.28
CA ARG A 179 -36.14 50.06 -1.50
C ARG A 179 -36.15 50.91 -0.23
N LYS A 180 -35.19 51.84 -0.11
CA LYS A 180 -35.44 53.18 0.43
C LYS A 180 -36.02 54.01 -0.72
N ALA A 181 -37.31 54.30 -0.68
CA ALA A 181 -37.94 55.44 -1.34
C ALA A 181 -38.82 56.06 -0.24
N GLN A 182 -38.27 57.05 0.46
CA GLN A 182 -38.53 58.48 0.24
C GLN A 182 -39.80 58.92 0.97
N ALA A 183 -39.55 59.74 1.99
CA ALA A 183 -40.52 60.60 2.65
C ALA A 183 -41.12 61.62 1.68
N SER A 184 -42.35 62.08 1.94
CA SER A 184 -42.70 63.46 2.34
C SER A 184 -44.25 63.60 2.40
N PRO A 185 -44.82 64.77 2.75
CA PRO A 185 -45.35 65.10 4.06
C PRO A 185 -46.88 65.30 4.05
N TYR A 186 -47.53 65.31 5.21
CA TYR A 186 -48.61 66.22 5.63
C TYR A 186 -48.88 66.01 7.12
#